data_AF-A0A9P3AWA4-F1
#
_entry.id   AF-A0A9P3AWA4-F1
#
_cell.length_a   1.000
_cell.length_b   1.000
_cell.length_c   1.000
_cell.angle_alpha   90.00
_cell.angle_beta   90.00
_cell.angle_gamma   90.00
#
_symmetry.space_group_name_H-M   'P 1'
#
loop_
_entity.id
_entity.type
_entity.pdbx_description
1 polymer ?
#
loop_
_entity_poly.entity_id
_entity_poly.type
_entity_poly.pdbx_seq_one_letter_code
_entity_poly.pdbx_strand_id
1 'polypeptide(L)' 'MKSAKKSGIFTIGFTNLNGGKMKNICDLCYCAPSKIPARAQECHILLIHIIAKLVEEKIFNQT' A
#
# COMPACT_ATOMS: atom_id res chain seq x y z
N MET A 1 3.33 -12.63 2.44
CA MET A 1 4.29 -12.48 1.32
C MET A 1 4.70 -13.81 0.70
N LYS A 2 5.40 -14.73 1.41
CA LYS A 2 5.80 -16.03 0.83
C LYS A 2 4.64 -16.84 0.28
N SER A 3 3.52 -16.93 1.00
CA SER A 3 2.31 -17.63 0.54
C SER A 3 1.66 -16.93 -0.66
N ALA A 4 1.48 -15.60 -0.60
CA ALA A 4 0.96 -14.81 -1.72
C ALA A 4 1.79 -15.00 -3.00
N LYS A 5 3.13 -14.99 -2.88
CA LYS A 5 4.04 -15.24 -4.00
C LYS A 5 3.90 -16.66 -4.57
N LYS A 6 3.75 -17.68 -3.71
CA LYS A 6 3.46 -19.06 -4.16
C LYS A 6 2.14 -19.17 -4.91
N SER A 7 1.17 -18.32 -4.57
CA SER A 7 -0.15 -18.27 -5.21
C SER A 7 -0.23 -17.31 -6.40
N GLY A 8 0.88 -16.68 -6.83
CA GLY A 8 0.87 -15.72 -7.93
C GLY A 8 0.08 -14.44 -7.66
N ILE A 9 -0.17 -14.11 -6.39
CA ILE A 9 -0.94 -12.93 -5.98
C ILE A 9 -0.02 -11.71 -5.99
N PHE A 10 -0.44 -10.65 -6.69
CA PHE A 10 0.24 -9.36 -6.66
C PHE A 10 0.11 -8.72 -5.27
N THR A 11 1.22 -8.19 -4.75
CA THR A 11 1.32 -7.71 -3.37
C THR A 11 1.74 -6.25 -3.28
N ILE A 12 0.99 -5.49 -2.48
CA ILE A 12 1.28 -4.10 -2.16
C ILE A 12 1.56 -3.98 -0.66
N GLY A 13 2.76 -3.51 -0.30
CA GLY A 13 3.17 -3.28 1.08
C GLY A 13 3.01 -1.83 1.50
N PHE A 14 2.48 -1.59 2.70
CA PHE A 14 2.39 -0.27 3.32
C PHE A 14 3.35 -0.21 4.51
N THR A 15 4.23 0.77 4.52
CA THR A 15 5.34 0.85 5.48
C THR A 15 5.64 2.29 5.88
N ASN A 16 6.48 2.45 6.89
CA ASN A 16 7.10 3.74 7.26
C ASN A 16 8.27 4.06 6.29
N LEU A 17 8.99 5.15 6.54
CA LEU A 17 9.98 5.75 5.64
C LEU A 17 10.92 4.78 4.90
N ASN A 18 11.43 3.75 5.57
CA ASN A 18 12.50 2.92 5.02
C ASN A 18 12.01 1.64 4.33
N GLY A 19 10.73 1.27 4.46
CA GLY A 19 10.18 0.02 3.91
C GLY A 19 10.67 -1.29 4.55
N GLY A 20 11.83 -1.27 5.21
CA GLY A 20 12.41 -2.45 5.87
C GLY A 20 12.49 -3.66 4.95
N LYS A 21 12.23 -4.85 5.52
CA LYS A 21 12.20 -6.10 4.75
C LYS A 21 11.07 -6.14 3.71
N MET A 22 9.97 -5.40 3.93
CA MET A 22 8.79 -5.41 3.06
C MET A 22 9.09 -4.85 1.67
N LYS A 23 9.93 -3.82 1.57
CA LYS A 23 10.34 -3.21 0.30
C LYS A 23 10.91 -4.20 -0.72
N ASN A 24 11.57 -5.25 -0.25
CA ASN A 24 12.24 -6.24 -1.09
C ASN A 24 11.40 -7.52 -1.33
N ILE A 25 10.23 -7.64 -0.70
CA ILE A 25 9.40 -8.86 -0.78
C ILE A 25 8.00 -8.60 -1.34
N CYS A 26 7.57 -7.33 -1.43
CA CYS A 26 6.35 -6.92 -2.12
C CYS A 26 6.66 -6.55 -3.57
N ASP A 27 5.67 -6.68 -4.46
CA ASP A 27 5.79 -6.24 -5.85
C ASP A 27 5.76 -4.70 -5.94
N LEU A 28 4.94 -4.08 -5.09
CA LEU A 28 4.93 -2.64 -4.87
C LEU A 28 5.01 -2.36 -3.37
N CYS A 29 5.75 -1.33 -2.96
CA CYS A 29 5.81 -0.93 -1.56
C CYS A 29 5.72 0.59 -1.41
N TYR A 30 4.63 1.05 -0.81
CA TYR A 30 4.48 2.43 -0.38
C TYR A 30 5.22 2.63 0.95
N CYS A 31 6.24 3.50 0.90
CA CYS A 31 6.99 3.93 2.07
C CYS A 31 6.49 5.32 2.47
N ALA A 32 5.66 5.41 3.51
CA ALA A 32 5.16 6.69 4.00
C ALA A 32 6.31 7.58 4.45
N PRO A 33 6.30 8.89 4.17
CA PRO A 33 7.43 9.80 4.42
C PRO A 33 7.59 10.18 5.91
N SER A 34 7.44 9.22 6.82
CA SER A 34 7.63 9.41 8.25
C SER A 34 8.20 8.17 8.93
N LYS A 35 9.07 8.38 9.92
CA LYS A 35 9.55 7.34 10.83
C LYS A 35 8.62 7.14 12.03
N ILE A 36 7.73 8.09 12.29
CA ILE A 36 6.78 8.04 13.42
C ILE A 36 5.59 7.17 13.00
N PRO A 37 5.31 6.04 13.67
CA PRO A 37 4.24 5.12 13.27
C PRO A 37 2.87 5.79 13.12
N ALA A 38 2.49 6.66 14.05
CA ALA A 38 1.21 7.37 14.00
C ALA A 38 1.08 8.26 12.74
N ARG A 39 2.14 8.99 12.37
CA ARG A 39 2.14 9.84 11.16
C ARG A 39 2.13 9.00 9.87
N ALA A 40 2.84 7.88 9.87
CA ALA A 40 2.80 6.95 8.73
C ALA A 40 1.42 6.31 8.55
N GLN A 41 0.73 5.98 9.65
CA GLN A 41 -0.64 5.46 9.62
C GLN A 41 -1.63 6.50 9.08
N GLU A 42 -1.50 7.79 9.43
CA GLU A 42 -2.29 8.86 8.82
C GLU A 42 -2.12 8.90 7.29
N CYS A 43 -0.88 8.78 6.79
CA CYS A 43 -0.62 8.66 5.35
C CYS A 43 -1.23 7.40 4.73
N HIS A 44 -1.17 6.26 5.44
CA HIS A 44 -1.76 5.01 4.95
C HIS A 44 -3.27 5.11 4.82
N ILE A 45 -3.95 5.72 5.80
CA ILE A 45 -5.41 5.94 5.76
C ILE A 45 -5.78 6.80 4.56
N LEU A 46 -5.09 7.93 4.37
CA LEU A 46 -5.31 8.79 3.21
C LEU A 46 -5.10 8.03 1.89
N LEU A 47 -4.01 7.29 1.76
CA LEU A 47 -3.71 6.54 0.56
C LEU A 47 -4.75 5.44 0.28
N ILE A 48 -5.22 4.74 1.30
CA ILE A 48 -6.29 3.73 1.17
C ILE A 48 -7.58 4.39 0.66
N HIS A 49 -7.94 5.58 1.15
CA HIS A 49 -9.10 6.32 0.64
C HIS A 49 -8.93 6.77 -0.81
N ILE A 50 -7.74 7.25 -1.20
CA ILE A 50 -7.44 7.60 -2.59
C ILE A 50 -7.58 6.37 -3.50
N ILE A 51 -6.99 5.23 -3.10
CA ILE A 51 -7.08 3.97 -3.85
C ILE A 51 -8.55 3.54 -3.99
N ALA A 52 -9.33 3.59 -2.90
CA ALA A 52 -10.73 3.21 -2.93
C ALA A 52 -11.53 4.07 -3.93
N LYS A 53 -11.35 5.41 -3.90
CA LYS A 53 -12.02 6.32 -4.85
C LYS A 53 -11.57 6.07 -6.30
N LEU A 54 -10.28 5.88 -6.55
CA LEU A 54 -9.77 5.57 -7.89
C LEU A 54 -10.31 4.23 -8.43
N VAL A 55 -10.42 3.22 -7.56
CA VAL A 55 -11.01 1.92 -7.92
C VAL A 55 -12.50 2.08 -8.20
N GLU A 56 -13.23 2.83 -7.38
CA GLU A 56 -14.65 3.12 -7.57
C GLU A 56 -14.89 3.86 -8.89
N GLU A 57 -14.15 4.93 -9.17
CA GLU A 57 -14.17 5.66 -10.44
C GLU A 57 -13.90 4.73 -11.63
N LYS A 58 -12.91 3.83 -11.50
CA LYS A 58 -12.50 2.94 -12.58
C LYS A 58 -13.49 1.81 -12.85
N ILE A 59 -14.17 1.30 -11.83
CA ILE A 59 -15.09 0.17 -11.94
C ILE A 59 -16.52 0.65 -12.24
N PHE A 60 -16.96 1.73 -11.61
CA PHE A 60 -18.36 2.18 -11.65
C PHE A 60 -18.58 3.43 -12.52
N ASN A 61 -17.54 3.99 -13.15
CA ASN A 61 -17.61 5.21 -13.97
C ASN A 61 -18.23 6.41 -13.23
N GLN A 62 -18.04 6.50 -11.92
CA GLN A 62 -18.55 7.60 -11.10
C GLN A 62 -17.47 8.66 -10.90
N THR A 63 -17.51 9.72 -11.71
CA THR A 63 -16.72 10.94 -11.50
C THR A 63 -17.27 11.73 -10.32
#